data_AF-W4SBI7-F1
#
_entry.id   AF-W4SBI7-F1
#
_cell.length_a   1.000
_cell.length_b   1.000
_cell.length_c   1.000
_cell.angle_alpha   90.00
_cell.angle_beta   90.00
_cell.angle_gamma   90.00
#
_symmetry.space_group_name_H-M   'P 1'
#
loop_
_entity.id
_entity.type
_entity.pdbx_description
1 polymer ?
#
loop_
_entity_poly.entity_id
_entity_poly.type
_entity_poly.pdbx_seq_one_letter_code
_entity_poly.pdbx_strand_id
1 'polypeptide(L)' 'MTTVLIGMVFAVLLLWGAWAIRTAYVGWAESRINQRQFLGVVVRFFAMYIVLTFFLLS' A
#
# COMPACT_ATOMS: atom_id res chain seq x y z
N MET A 1 -12.02 12.55 17.45
CA MET A 1 -10.61 12.86 17.13
C MET A 1 -9.88 11.66 16.54
N THR A 2 -9.96 10.49 17.16
CA THR A 2 -9.26 9.25 16.75
C THR A 2 -9.62 8.77 15.34
N THR A 3 -10.90 8.75 14.96
CA THR A 3 -11.36 8.35 13.62
C THR A 3 -10.82 9.25 12.51
N VAL A 4 -10.72 10.57 12.74
CA VAL A 4 -10.12 11.52 11.79
C VAL A 4 -8.64 11.23 11.60
N LEU A 5 -7.93 10.90 12.68
CA LEU A 5 -6.51 10.58 12.63
C LEU A 5 -6.25 9.24 11.91
N ILE A 6 -7.04 8.20 12.19
CA ILE A 6 -6.96 6.91 11.48
C ILE A 6 -7.28 7.10 9.99
N GLY A 7 -8.32 7.87 9.66
CA GLY A 7 -8.66 8.20 8.27
C GLY A 7 -7.57 8.98 7.54
N MET A 8 -6.88 9.89 8.23
CA MET A 8 -5.74 10.63 7.67
C MET A 8 -4.55 9.71 7.39
N VAL A 9 -4.19 8.84 8.34
CA VAL A 9 -3.13 7.83 8.16
C VAL A 9 -3.48 6.90 6.99
N PHE A 10 -4.74 6.50 6.87
CA PHE A 10 -5.23 5.69 5.76
C PHE A 10 -5.09 6.39 4.41
N ALA A 11 -5.48 7.66 4.31
CA ALA A 11 -5.35 8.45 3.09
C ALA A 11 -3.87 8.63 2.68
N VAL A 12 -2.98 8.91 3.62
CA VAL A 12 -1.53 9.01 3.35
C VAL A 12 -0.99 7.66 2.85
N LEU A 13 -1.39 6.55 3.45
CA LEU A 13 -0.97 5.22 3.03
C LEU A 13 -1.50 4.83 1.66
N LEU A 14 -2.72 5.25 1.29
CA LEU A 14 -3.25 5.05 -0.06
C LEU A 14 -2.43 5.80 -1.11
N LEU A 15 -2.15 7.07 -0.87
CA LEU A 15 -1.34 7.89 -1.79
C LEU A 15 0.07 7.32 -1.92
N TRP A 16 0.68 6.95 -0.80
CA TRP A 16 1.99 6.35 -0.79
C TRP A 16 2.00 4.96 -1.47
N GLY A 17 0.98 4.14 -1.23
CA GLY A 17 0.84 2.82 -1.85
C GLY A 17 0.63 2.87 -3.35
N ALA A 18 -0.17 3.82 -3.85
CA ALA A 18 -0.32 4.04 -5.28
C ALA A 18 1.03 4.38 -5.94
N TRP A 19 1.82 5.26 -5.30
CA TRP A 19 3.14 5.60 -5.79
C TRP A 19 4.11 4.42 -5.71
N ALA A 20 4.14 3.66 -4.61
CA ALA A 20 5.00 2.50 -4.44
C ALA A 20 4.69 1.37 -5.44
N ILE A 21 3.41 1.11 -5.73
CA ILE A 21 3.00 0.16 -6.77
C ILE A 21 3.43 0.67 -8.14
N ARG A 22 3.29 1.98 -8.41
CA ARG A 22 3.74 2.58 -9.68
C ARG A 22 5.25 2.43 -9.87
N THR A 23 6.07 2.72 -8.87
CA THR A 23 7.53 2.57 -8.97
C THR A 23 7.94 1.11 -9.11
N ALA A 24 7.29 0.20 -8.38
CA ALA A 24 7.51 -1.24 -8.53
C ALA A 24 7.07 -1.74 -9.92
N TYR A 25 5.96 -1.25 -10.45
CA TYR A 25 5.49 -1.58 -11.80
C TYR A 25 6.48 -1.13 -12.87
N VAL A 26 6.97 0.11 -12.79
CA VAL A 26 8.01 0.61 -13.71
C VAL A 26 9.28 -0.23 -13.59
N GLY A 27 9.73 -0.55 -12.38
CA GLY A 27 10.90 -1.41 -12.17
C GLY A 27 10.71 -2.83 -12.72
N TRP A 28 9.49 -3.38 -12.64
CA TRP A 28 9.17 -4.70 -13.20
C TRP A 28 9.12 -4.65 -14.73
N ALA A 29 8.50 -3.61 -15.31
CA ALA A 29 8.44 -3.41 -16.75
C ALA A 29 9.84 -3.23 -17.38
N GLU A 30 10.76 -2.57 -16.67
CA GLU A 30 12.17 -2.44 -17.06
C GLU A 30 13.01 -3.70 -16.74
N SER A 31 12.40 -4.81 -16.30
CA SER A 31 13.08 -6.05 -15.87
C SER A 31 14.14 -5.85 -14.77
N ARG A 32 14.07 -4.74 -14.02
CA ARG A 32 15.00 -4.45 -12.90
C ARG A 32 14.64 -5.20 -11.63
N ILE A 33 13.37 -5.58 -11.47
CA ILE A 33 12.89 -6.37 -10.32
C ILE A 33 12.13 -7.61 -10.78
N ASN A 34 12.24 -8.70 -10.03
CA ASN A 34 11.59 -9.96 -10.34
C ASN A 34 10.09 -9.91 -9.96
N GLN A 35 9.24 -10.64 -10.67
CA GLN A 35 7.79 -10.71 -10.45
C GLN A 35 7.41 -11.05 -8.99
N ARG A 36 8.21 -11.89 -8.31
CA ARG A 36 8.03 -12.21 -6.88
C ARG A 36 8.23 -11.00 -5.97
N GLN A 37 9.15 -10.09 -6.31
CA GLN A 37 9.39 -8.86 -5.54
C GLN A 37 8.25 -7.88 -5.75
N PHE A 38 7.76 -7.74 -6.99
CA PHE A 38 6.57 -6.93 -7.29
C PHE A 38 5.34 -7.43 -6.51
N LEU A 39 5.04 -8.73 -6.58
CA LEU A 39 3.95 -9.35 -5.82
C LEU A 39 4.12 -9.15 -4.30
N GLY A 40 5.34 -9.25 -3.78
CA GLY A 40 5.62 -9.00 -2.37
C GLY A 40 5.28 -7.57 -1.93
N VAL A 41 5.55 -6.57 -2.77
CA VAL A 41 5.17 -5.17 -2.49
C VAL A 41 3.65 -5.03 -2.45
N VAL A 42 2.96 -5.56 -3.46
CA VAL A 42 1.49 -5.48 -3.55
C VAL A 42 0.83 -6.13 -2.32
N VAL A 43 1.26 -7.34 -1.95
CA VAL A 43 0.70 -8.07 -0.79
C VAL A 43 0.93 -7.31 0.53
N ARG A 44 2.11 -6.72 0.74
CA ARG A 44 2.39 -5.92 1.95
C ARG A 44 1.45 -4.73 2.08
N PHE A 45 1.14 -4.06 0.98
CA PHE A 45 0.18 -2.95 0.97
C PHE A 45 -1.24 -3.41 1.26
N PHE A 46 -1.69 -4.51 0.65
CA PHE A 46 -3.00 -5.09 0.94
C PHE A 46 -3.15 -5.47 2.42
N ALA A 47 -2.14 -6.11 3.01
CA ALA A 47 -2.16 -6.47 4.42
C ALA A 47 -2.32 -5.23 5.33
N MET A 48 -1.54 -4.18 5.06
CA MET A 48 -1.62 -2.93 5.83
C MET A 48 -3.00 -2.27 5.69
N TYR A 49 -3.58 -2.28 4.49
CA TYR A 49 -4.90 -1.72 4.23
C TYR A 49 -6.03 -2.45 4.96
N ILE A 50 -5.97 -3.79 5.01
CA ILE A 50 -6.94 -4.62 5.73
C ILE A 50 -6.91 -4.29 7.22
N VAL A 51 -5.71 -4.22 7.82
CA VAL A 51 -5.54 -3.90 9.24
C VAL A 51 -6.10 -2.52 9.57
N LEU A 52 -5.78 -1.50 8.78
CA LEU A 52 -6.29 -0.15 9.01
C LEU A 52 -7.80 -0.04 8.78
N THR A 53 -8.34 -0.72 7.78
CA THR A 53 -9.78 -0.74 7.52
C THR A 53 -10.53 -1.40 8.67
N PHE A 54 -9.97 -2.48 9.25
CA PHE A 54 -10.51 -3.09 10.46
C PHE A 54 -10.53 -2.08 11.63
N PHE A 55 -9.42 -1.40 11.91
CA PHE A 55 -9.36 -0.37 12.96
C PHE A 55 -10.31 0.81 12.72
N LEU A 56 -10.62 1.13 11.46
CA LEU A 56 -11.55 2.19 11.10
C LEU A 56 -13.03 1.75 11.32
N LEU A 57 -13.31 0.46 11.15
CA LEU A 57 -14.66 -0.12 11.24
C LEU A 57 -14.99 -0.69 12.64
N SER A 58 -13.99 -0.91 13.49
CA SER A 58 -14.13 -1.38 14.89
C SER A 58 -14.39 -0.24 15.85
#